data_AF-A0A9P5W2N0-F1
#
_entry.id   AF-A0A9P5W2N0-F1
#
_cell.length_a   1.000
_cell.length_b   1.000
_cell.length_c   1.000
_cell.angle_alpha   90.00
_cell.angle_beta   90.00
_cell.angle_gamma   90.00
#
_symmetry.space_group_name_H-M   'P 1'
#
loop_
_entity.id
_entity.type
_entity.pdbx_description
1 polymer ?
#
loop_
_entity_poly.entity_id
_entity_poly.type
_entity_poly.pdbx_seq_one_letter_code
_entity_poly.pdbx_strand_id
1 'polypeptide(L)'
;MAQDAQQVMLAHSWTEDSGIDPAGYWMAEKLDGVRAYFDGKHFYSRAGNRFFAPPFFSQHLPKDQPLDGELWLGRGRFQQCISIVKNQKAERADEWKEITYLVFDAPKLNMVYEKRLEYLKSIMPLYGKDSMPSTSSSSSSSTSTTKIPPYARIVPVQKCLSKAHLIRELDHVQSHGGEGIMLRAPRSRYEFKRSRTLLKVKTFFDEEAIVVAQVKGSGKHSHRMGHLEVKTPDGRCFSVGSGFTDAQRERPPKIGSVITYKYQELSNKLNPRFPTFVGERIDIKWADYCRTYKAPTLKAATPAKLVPLLKQTSLIFQDNDDGANGDSSTTAFLNGDNDGDNDNSSDTDESAKSDAGSDYNPESDTPTTTPAADSPGKRSSSSTSSSSSANRKRTHDQTLNTSAANDSGDDSDNDNKGTSSNSKQEPCRYGANCYRKNPDHLKRFSHPPKRFKA
;
A
#
# COMPACT_ATOMS: atom_id res chain seq x y z
N MET A 1 0.04 -15.16 13.54
CA MET A 1 -0.70 -14.43 12.49
C MET A 1 -0.54 -12.92 12.62
N ALA A 2 -1.13 -12.25 13.64
CA ALA A 2 -0.96 -10.80 13.82
C ALA A 2 0.47 -10.38 14.23
N GLN A 3 1.23 -11.25 14.90
CA GLN A 3 2.63 -11.03 15.29
C GLN A 3 3.57 -11.02 14.07
N ASP A 4 3.35 -11.92 13.12
CA ASP A 4 4.04 -12.00 11.83
C ASP A 4 3.91 -10.67 11.08
N ALA A 5 2.70 -10.07 11.08
CA ALA A 5 2.41 -8.77 10.51
C ALA A 5 3.16 -7.60 11.20
N GLN A 6 3.53 -7.72 12.47
CA GLN A 6 4.35 -6.73 13.18
C GLN A 6 5.85 -6.87 12.86
N GLN A 7 6.28 -8.05 12.43
CA GLN A 7 7.68 -8.40 12.17
C GLN A 7 8.04 -8.44 10.67
N VAL A 8 7.14 -8.03 9.77
CA VAL A 8 7.38 -7.98 8.32
C VAL A 8 8.67 -7.26 7.94
N MET A 9 9.32 -7.70 6.86
CA MET A 9 10.62 -7.18 6.43
C MET A 9 10.60 -5.66 6.25
N LEU A 10 11.57 -4.97 6.85
CA LEU A 10 11.75 -3.53 6.73
C LEU A 10 13.00 -3.17 5.92
N ALA A 11 12.90 -2.15 5.07
CA ALA A 11 14.01 -1.73 4.23
C ALA A 11 15.04 -0.85 4.98
N HIS A 12 16.31 -0.92 4.58
CA HIS A 12 17.26 0.20 4.78
C HIS A 12 17.04 1.28 3.71
N SER A 13 17.62 2.47 3.88
CA SER A 13 17.77 3.41 2.76
C SER A 13 18.97 2.99 1.89
N TRP A 14 18.85 3.13 0.58
CA TRP A 14 20.00 3.25 -0.33
C TRP A 14 20.20 4.72 -0.66
N THR A 15 21.46 5.12 -0.81
CA THR A 15 21.91 6.47 -1.17
C THR A 15 23.21 6.33 -1.98
N GLU A 16 23.59 7.34 -2.74
CA GLU A 16 24.74 7.23 -3.66
C GLU A 16 26.09 7.00 -2.97
N ASP A 17 26.20 7.41 -1.70
CA ASP A 17 27.33 7.20 -0.80
C ASP A 17 27.28 5.86 -0.04
N SER A 18 26.22 5.05 -0.19
CA SER A 18 26.02 3.87 0.65
C SER A 18 26.95 2.68 0.35
N GLY A 19 27.86 2.81 -0.62
CA GLY A 19 28.81 1.77 -1.02
C GLY A 19 28.19 0.47 -1.57
N ILE A 20 26.92 0.50 -2.00
CA ILE A 20 26.20 -0.65 -2.53
C ILE A 20 25.95 -0.41 -4.02
N ASP A 21 26.58 -1.20 -4.88
CA ASP A 21 26.21 -1.27 -6.30
C ASP A 21 24.80 -1.88 -6.42
N PRO A 22 23.83 -1.18 -7.05
CA PRO A 22 22.49 -1.71 -7.27
C PRO A 22 22.40 -2.67 -8.47
N ALA A 23 23.46 -2.89 -9.26
CA ALA A 23 23.41 -3.80 -10.41
C ALA A 23 22.94 -5.21 -10.00
N GLY A 24 22.06 -5.81 -10.81
CA GLY A 24 21.49 -7.14 -10.55
C GLY A 24 20.42 -7.20 -9.44
N TYR A 25 20.15 -6.12 -8.71
CA TYR A 25 18.99 -6.04 -7.81
C TYR A 25 17.69 -5.99 -8.61
N TRP A 26 16.61 -6.50 -8.04
CA TRP A 26 15.26 -6.31 -8.56
C TRP A 26 14.71 -4.96 -8.11
N MET A 27 14.32 -4.12 -9.07
CA MET A 27 13.68 -2.83 -8.87
C MET A 27 12.16 -2.98 -8.92
N ALA A 28 11.45 -2.24 -8.07
CA ALA A 28 10.00 -2.10 -8.06
C ALA A 28 9.62 -0.64 -7.77
N GLU A 29 8.48 -0.16 -8.26
CA GLU A 29 7.98 1.17 -7.87
C GLU A 29 7.67 1.20 -6.37
N LYS A 30 8.14 2.22 -5.65
CA LYS A 30 7.69 2.44 -4.27
C LYS A 30 6.32 3.10 -4.26
N LEU A 31 5.37 2.38 -3.68
CA LEU A 31 3.99 2.78 -3.49
C LEU A 31 3.81 3.58 -2.17
N ASP A 32 3.16 4.76 -2.23
CA ASP A 32 2.64 5.50 -1.06
C ASP A 32 1.19 5.04 -0.78
N GLY A 33 1.07 3.82 -0.25
CA GLY A 33 -0.22 3.17 0.05
C GLY A 33 -0.35 2.81 1.53
N VAL A 34 -1.07 1.73 1.82
CA VAL A 34 -1.22 1.20 3.17
C VAL A 34 -0.80 -0.26 3.22
N ARG A 35 0.46 -0.51 3.62
CA ARG A 35 1.00 -1.87 3.78
C ARG A 35 0.10 -2.77 4.61
N ALA A 36 -0.26 -3.90 4.02
CA ALA A 36 -1.10 -4.92 4.61
C ALA A 36 -0.44 -6.29 4.48
N TYR A 37 -0.40 -7.02 5.59
CA TYR A 37 -0.06 -8.44 5.63
C TYR A 37 -1.37 -9.24 5.60
N PHE A 38 -1.52 -10.15 4.65
CA PHE A 38 -2.67 -11.06 4.58
C PHE A 38 -2.28 -12.39 5.23
N ASP A 39 -2.98 -12.82 6.29
CA ASP A 39 -2.66 -14.06 7.03
C ASP A 39 -3.26 -15.35 6.43
N GLY A 40 -3.83 -15.28 5.24
CA GLY A 40 -4.66 -16.34 4.64
C GLY A 40 -6.16 -16.17 4.88
N LYS A 41 -6.57 -15.26 5.78
CA LYS A 41 -7.98 -15.00 6.13
C LYS A 41 -8.32 -13.52 6.34
N HIS A 42 -7.40 -12.71 6.84
CA HIS A 42 -7.58 -11.30 7.18
C HIS A 42 -6.35 -10.47 6.82
N PHE A 43 -6.55 -9.17 6.63
CA PHE A 43 -5.48 -8.19 6.45
C PHE A 43 -5.11 -7.52 7.79
N TYR A 44 -3.83 -7.24 8.01
CA TYR A 44 -3.32 -6.51 9.16
C TYR A 44 -2.31 -5.45 8.74
N SER A 45 -2.36 -4.30 9.40
CA SER A 45 -1.29 -3.30 9.35
C SER A 45 0.01 -3.83 9.98
N ARG A 46 1.12 -3.15 9.69
CA ARG A 46 2.42 -3.30 10.38
C ARG A 46 2.37 -3.12 11.92
N ALA A 47 1.27 -2.60 12.47
CA ALA A 47 1.07 -2.49 13.91
C ALA A 47 0.34 -3.71 14.52
N GLY A 48 -0.07 -4.69 13.72
CA GLY A 48 -0.92 -5.81 14.14
C GLY A 48 -2.42 -5.46 14.18
N ASN A 49 -2.80 -4.20 13.95
CA ASN A 49 -4.22 -3.81 13.84
C ASN A 49 -4.82 -4.43 12.56
N ARG A 50 -5.92 -5.16 12.71
CA ARG A 50 -6.69 -5.76 11.61
C ARG A 50 -7.40 -4.69 10.76
N PHE A 51 -7.39 -4.87 9.45
CA PHE A 51 -8.27 -4.16 8.51
C PHE A 51 -9.51 -5.00 8.20
N PHE A 52 -10.67 -4.35 8.09
CA PHE A 52 -11.96 -5.01 7.87
C PHE A 52 -12.33 -5.00 6.39
N ALA A 53 -11.48 -5.63 5.57
CA ALA A 53 -11.74 -5.83 4.15
C ALA A 53 -13.03 -6.66 3.95
N PRO A 54 -13.93 -6.26 3.03
CA PRO A 54 -15.11 -7.04 2.69
C PRO A 54 -14.75 -8.43 2.13
N PRO A 55 -15.60 -9.46 2.28
CA PRO A 55 -15.29 -10.83 1.83
C PRO A 55 -14.94 -10.94 0.33
N PHE A 56 -15.53 -10.09 -0.52
CA PHE A 56 -15.22 -10.04 -1.96
C PHE A 56 -13.78 -9.60 -2.26
N PHE A 57 -13.15 -8.84 -1.36
CA PHE A 57 -11.83 -8.25 -1.58
C PHE A 57 -10.71 -9.29 -1.42
N SER A 58 -10.83 -10.15 -0.41
CA SER A 58 -9.94 -11.31 -0.19
C SER A 58 -10.33 -12.55 -1.00
N GLN A 59 -11.29 -12.44 -1.93
CA GLN A 59 -11.80 -13.59 -2.66
C GLN A 59 -10.68 -14.22 -3.51
N HIS A 60 -10.57 -15.55 -3.44
CA HIS A 60 -9.60 -16.38 -4.17
C HIS A 60 -8.11 -16.17 -3.84
N LEU A 61 -7.76 -15.36 -2.83
CA LEU A 61 -6.39 -15.35 -2.27
C LEU A 61 -6.01 -16.72 -1.64
N PRO A 62 -4.72 -17.09 -1.63
CA PRO A 62 -4.24 -18.31 -0.96
C PRO A 62 -4.52 -18.26 0.54
N LYS A 63 -4.91 -19.38 1.13
CA LYS A 63 -5.27 -19.49 2.57
C LYS A 63 -4.15 -20.09 3.42
N ASP A 64 -3.22 -20.77 2.79
CA ASP A 64 -2.08 -21.47 3.36
C ASP A 64 -0.81 -20.59 3.39
N GLN A 65 -0.59 -19.80 2.32
CA GLN A 65 0.52 -18.84 2.26
C GLN A 65 0.05 -17.42 2.59
N PRO A 66 0.65 -16.76 3.60
CA PRO A 66 0.43 -15.35 3.83
C PRO A 66 1.17 -14.50 2.80
N LEU A 67 0.65 -13.31 2.53
CA LEU A 67 1.16 -12.38 1.52
C LEU A 67 1.52 -11.04 2.16
N ASP A 68 2.50 -10.33 1.59
CA ASP A 68 2.97 -9.02 2.02
C ASP A 68 2.89 -8.05 0.83
N GLY A 69 2.14 -6.97 1.00
CA GLY A 69 1.75 -6.09 -0.10
C GLY A 69 1.24 -4.73 0.38
N GLU A 70 0.94 -3.86 -0.57
CA GLU A 70 0.42 -2.52 -0.33
C GLU A 70 -1.05 -2.44 -0.77
N LEU A 71 -1.96 -1.97 0.10
CA LEU A 71 -3.29 -1.54 -0.35
C LEU A 71 -3.13 -0.16 -1.01
N TRP A 72 -3.57 -0.04 -2.26
CA TRP A 72 -3.23 1.11 -3.10
C TRP A 72 -4.43 1.60 -3.92
N LEU A 73 -4.46 2.91 -4.18
CA LEU A 73 -5.51 3.61 -4.92
C LEU A 73 -5.01 4.32 -6.21
N GLY A 74 -3.70 4.31 -6.46
CA GLY A 74 -3.03 5.22 -7.39
C GLY A 74 -2.05 6.17 -6.68
N ARG A 75 -1.15 6.77 -7.46
CA ARG A 75 -0.13 7.73 -6.98
C ARG A 75 -0.78 8.95 -6.30
N GLY A 76 -0.17 9.44 -5.21
CA GLY A 76 -0.69 10.57 -4.42
C GLY A 76 -1.99 10.33 -3.63
N ARG A 77 -2.65 9.17 -3.75
CA ARG A 77 -3.96 8.89 -3.12
C ARG A 77 -3.88 8.30 -1.70
N PHE A 78 -2.72 8.31 -1.05
CA PHE A 78 -2.49 7.79 0.32
C PHE A 78 -3.59 8.18 1.33
N GLN A 79 -3.94 9.48 1.39
CA GLN A 79 -4.94 10.00 2.35
C GLN A 79 -6.36 9.48 2.09
N GLN A 80 -6.70 9.19 0.83
CA GLN A 80 -7.96 8.52 0.50
C GLN A 80 -7.89 7.03 0.84
N CYS A 81 -6.77 6.37 0.55
CA CYS A 81 -6.59 4.93 0.81
C CYS A 81 -6.72 4.62 2.31
N ILE A 82 -5.99 5.35 3.16
CA ILE A 82 -6.07 5.19 4.61
C ILE A 82 -7.44 5.58 5.18
N SER A 83 -8.23 6.43 4.50
CA SER A 83 -9.61 6.75 4.89
C SER A 83 -10.60 5.63 4.56
N ILE A 84 -10.37 4.82 3.52
CA ILE A 84 -11.19 3.65 3.20
C ILE A 84 -10.76 2.48 4.11
N VAL A 85 -9.46 2.19 4.17
CA VAL A 85 -8.89 1.02 4.86
C VAL A 85 -9.11 1.05 6.38
N LYS A 86 -9.18 2.24 7.00
CA LYS A 86 -9.55 2.40 8.42
C LYS A 86 -11.06 2.31 8.69
N ASN A 87 -11.90 2.35 7.66
CA ASN A 87 -13.34 2.39 7.87
C ASN A 87 -13.93 1.00 8.13
N GLN A 88 -14.87 0.94 9.07
CA GLN A 88 -15.55 -0.30 9.49
C GLN A 88 -17.06 -0.26 9.20
N LYS A 89 -17.54 0.85 8.60
CA LYS A 89 -18.94 1.06 8.22
C LYS A 89 -19.31 0.21 7.01
N ALA A 90 -20.29 -0.69 7.19
CA ALA A 90 -20.76 -1.60 6.14
C ALA A 90 -21.30 -0.84 4.92
N GLU A 91 -21.91 0.33 5.10
CA GLU A 91 -22.41 1.19 4.03
C GLU A 91 -21.31 1.84 3.15
N ARG A 92 -20.02 1.66 3.52
CA ARG A 92 -18.84 2.06 2.75
C ARG A 92 -18.03 0.87 2.21
N ALA A 93 -18.54 -0.37 2.33
CA ALA A 93 -17.85 -1.56 1.82
C ALA A 93 -17.52 -1.49 0.32
N ASP A 94 -18.38 -0.87 -0.49
CA ASP A 94 -18.16 -0.70 -1.93
C ASP A 94 -16.90 0.12 -2.28
N GLU A 95 -16.41 0.99 -1.39
CA GLU A 95 -15.20 1.79 -1.62
C GLU A 95 -13.93 0.92 -1.72
N TRP A 96 -13.95 -0.31 -1.17
CA TRP A 96 -12.86 -1.26 -1.35
C TRP A 96 -12.74 -1.75 -2.81
N LYS A 97 -13.74 -1.53 -3.67
CA LYS A 97 -13.66 -1.80 -5.11
C LYS A 97 -12.73 -0.82 -5.85
N GLU A 98 -12.39 0.32 -5.24
CA GLU A 98 -11.33 1.21 -5.73
C GLU A 98 -9.93 0.77 -5.28
N ILE A 99 -9.78 -0.18 -4.35
CA ILE A 99 -8.45 -0.59 -3.86
C ILE A 99 -7.93 -1.76 -4.71
N THR A 100 -6.64 -1.74 -5.02
CA THR A 100 -5.89 -2.94 -5.41
C THR A 100 -4.90 -3.31 -4.31
N TYR A 101 -4.83 -4.59 -3.95
CA TYR A 101 -3.77 -5.15 -3.12
C TYR A 101 -2.59 -5.54 -4.02
N LEU A 102 -1.53 -4.74 -3.96
CA LEU A 102 -0.33 -4.91 -4.77
C LEU A 102 0.72 -5.71 -3.99
N VAL A 103 0.85 -6.99 -4.33
CA VAL A 103 1.67 -7.96 -3.58
C VAL A 103 3.11 -7.94 -4.05
N PHE A 104 4.06 -7.86 -3.12
CA PHE A 104 5.51 -7.81 -3.41
C PHE A 104 6.33 -8.92 -2.75
N ASP A 105 5.78 -9.68 -1.78
CA ASP A 105 6.46 -10.85 -1.21
C ASP A 105 5.48 -11.89 -0.62
N ALA A 106 5.98 -13.10 -0.39
CA ALA A 106 5.26 -14.24 0.20
C ALA A 106 6.04 -14.76 1.44
N PRO A 107 5.89 -14.14 2.63
CA PRO A 107 6.89 -14.20 3.71
C PRO A 107 7.23 -15.57 4.30
N LYS A 108 6.37 -16.60 4.14
CA LYS A 108 6.61 -17.95 4.70
C LYS A 108 7.20 -18.94 3.70
N LEU A 109 7.29 -18.61 2.42
CA LEU A 109 7.99 -19.45 1.46
C LEU A 109 9.50 -19.40 1.73
N ASN A 110 10.05 -20.51 2.22
CA ASN A 110 11.41 -20.61 2.76
C ASN A 110 12.52 -20.68 1.67
N MET A 111 12.37 -19.87 0.62
CA MET A 111 13.13 -19.92 -0.64
C MET A 111 13.66 -18.53 -1.04
N VAL A 112 14.49 -18.47 -2.09
CA VAL A 112 15.05 -17.23 -2.64
C VAL A 112 13.99 -16.35 -3.31
N TYR A 113 14.23 -15.04 -3.40
CA TYR A 113 13.24 -14.04 -3.86
C TYR A 113 12.67 -14.36 -5.24
N GLU A 114 13.51 -14.81 -6.18
CA GLU A 114 13.11 -15.20 -7.53
C GLU A 114 12.05 -16.31 -7.51
N LYS A 115 12.20 -17.31 -6.64
CA LYS A 115 11.21 -18.40 -6.52
C LYS A 115 9.93 -17.96 -5.80
N ARG A 116 10.00 -16.97 -4.91
CA ARG A 116 8.80 -16.34 -4.32
C ARG A 116 8.07 -15.47 -5.36
N LEU A 117 8.80 -14.80 -6.25
CA LEU A 117 8.26 -14.04 -7.37
C LEU A 117 7.59 -14.95 -8.41
N GLU A 118 8.22 -16.08 -8.77
CA GLU A 118 7.63 -17.12 -9.63
C GLU A 118 6.31 -17.65 -9.05
N TYR A 119 6.29 -17.98 -7.75
CA TYR A 119 5.05 -18.37 -7.05
C TYR A 119 3.98 -17.28 -7.11
N LEU A 120 4.32 -16.02 -6.83
CA LEU A 120 3.36 -14.92 -6.91
C LEU A 120 2.78 -14.78 -8.34
N LYS A 121 3.61 -14.92 -9.39
CA LYS A 121 3.17 -14.91 -10.79
C LYS A 121 2.24 -16.08 -11.15
N SER A 122 2.31 -17.22 -10.45
CA SER A 122 1.42 -18.38 -10.71
C SER A 122 0.09 -18.37 -9.95
N ILE A 123 -0.10 -17.47 -8.97
CA ILE A 123 -1.34 -17.38 -8.16
C ILE A 123 -2.16 -16.09 -8.32
N MET A 124 -1.63 -15.04 -8.96
CA MET A 124 -2.38 -13.82 -9.25
C MET A 124 -1.95 -13.15 -10.58
N PRO A 125 -2.80 -12.32 -11.21
CA PRO A 125 -2.45 -11.70 -12.48
C PRO A 125 -1.34 -10.64 -12.35
N LEU A 126 -0.64 -10.39 -13.46
CA LEU A 126 0.26 -9.25 -13.60
C LEU A 126 -0.54 -7.94 -13.53
N TYR A 127 0.03 -6.91 -12.91
CA TYR A 127 -0.64 -5.60 -12.83
C TYR A 127 -0.90 -5.00 -14.23
N GLY A 128 -2.14 -4.58 -14.46
CA GLY A 128 -2.63 -4.14 -15.78
C GLY A 128 -3.20 -5.26 -16.66
N LYS A 129 -3.05 -6.53 -16.28
CA LYS A 129 -3.70 -7.69 -16.92
C LYS A 129 -4.79 -8.26 -15.99
N ASP A 130 -5.89 -8.73 -16.57
CA ASP A 130 -7.00 -9.37 -15.84
C ASP A 130 -6.98 -10.90 -15.93
N SER A 131 -6.31 -11.44 -16.94
CA SER A 131 -5.98 -12.85 -17.07
C SER A 131 -4.67 -13.18 -16.34
N MET A 132 -4.55 -14.41 -15.85
CA MET A 132 -3.27 -14.97 -15.41
C MET A 132 -2.21 -14.88 -16.54
N PRO A 133 -0.92 -14.69 -16.23
CA PRO A 133 0.14 -14.80 -17.23
C PRO A 133 0.17 -16.22 -17.82
N SER A 134 0.21 -16.32 -19.15
CA SER A 134 0.32 -17.59 -19.86
C SER A 134 1.69 -18.23 -19.60
N THR A 135 1.74 -19.23 -18.73
CA THR A 135 2.94 -20.07 -18.57
C THR A 135 3.13 -20.93 -19.81
N SER A 136 4.16 -20.62 -20.60
CA SER A 136 4.48 -21.25 -21.89
C SER A 136 5.06 -22.66 -21.74
N SER A 137 4.37 -23.55 -21.03
CA SER A 137 4.65 -24.99 -20.91
C SER A 137 3.48 -25.70 -20.22
N SER A 138 2.55 -26.28 -21.01
CA SER A 138 1.80 -27.53 -20.72
C SER A 138 0.62 -27.70 -21.68
N SER A 139 0.78 -28.55 -22.69
CA SER A 139 -0.33 -29.00 -23.55
C SER A 139 -1.16 -30.04 -22.79
N SER A 140 -2.27 -29.65 -22.17
CA SER A 140 -3.31 -30.59 -21.71
C SER A 140 -4.66 -29.90 -21.54
N SER A 141 -5.70 -30.47 -22.16
CA SER A 141 -7.07 -29.98 -22.06
C SER A 141 -7.69 -30.41 -20.73
N SER A 142 -7.84 -29.48 -19.79
CA SER A 142 -8.67 -29.65 -18.60
C SER A 142 -9.21 -28.30 -18.16
N THR A 143 -10.54 -28.14 -18.18
CA THR A 143 -11.23 -26.87 -17.94
C THR A 143 -11.32 -26.52 -16.44
N SER A 144 -10.16 -26.49 -15.78
CA SER A 144 -10.04 -25.92 -14.44
C SER A 144 -10.27 -24.41 -14.53
N THR A 145 -11.39 -23.94 -13.99
CA THR A 145 -11.69 -22.50 -13.89
C THR A 145 -10.83 -21.88 -12.80
N THR A 146 -9.58 -21.55 -13.17
CA THR A 146 -8.60 -20.90 -12.28
C THR A 146 -9.22 -19.68 -11.62
N LYS A 147 -9.34 -19.73 -10.30
CA LYS A 147 -10.04 -18.74 -9.49
C LYS A 147 -9.13 -17.54 -9.27
N ILE A 148 -9.24 -16.54 -10.15
CA ILE A 148 -8.41 -15.34 -10.15
C ILE A 148 -8.80 -14.41 -8.98
N PRO A 149 -7.85 -13.92 -8.16
CA PRO A 149 -8.10 -12.87 -7.17
C PRO A 149 -8.54 -11.55 -7.83
N PRO A 150 -9.78 -11.06 -7.63
CA PRO A 150 -10.28 -9.92 -8.40
C PRO A 150 -9.54 -8.61 -8.08
N TYR A 151 -9.24 -8.37 -6.80
CA TYR A 151 -8.64 -7.11 -6.29
C TYR A 151 -7.16 -7.21 -5.92
N ALA A 152 -6.46 -8.29 -6.27
CA ALA A 152 -5.03 -8.44 -6.01
C ALA A 152 -4.23 -8.67 -7.30
N ARG A 153 -3.05 -8.07 -7.38
CA ARG A 153 -2.10 -8.17 -8.51
C ARG A 153 -0.68 -8.20 -7.94
N ILE A 154 0.25 -8.84 -8.65
CA ILE A 154 1.67 -8.76 -8.31
C ILE A 154 2.23 -7.38 -8.70
N VAL A 155 3.11 -6.81 -7.86
CA VAL A 155 3.87 -5.59 -8.19
C VAL A 155 4.80 -5.87 -9.37
N PRO A 156 4.83 -5.02 -10.43
CA PRO A 156 5.80 -5.15 -11.52
C PRO A 156 7.24 -4.95 -11.02
N VAL A 157 8.17 -5.79 -11.51
CA VAL A 157 9.59 -5.75 -11.14
C VAL A 157 10.50 -5.98 -12.33
N GLN A 158 11.60 -5.22 -12.40
CA GLN A 158 12.64 -5.33 -13.44
C GLN A 158 14.01 -5.48 -12.79
N LYS A 159 15.00 -6.08 -13.49
CA LYS A 159 16.39 -6.05 -13.02
C LYS A 159 17.02 -4.67 -13.22
N CYS A 160 17.62 -4.16 -12.16
CA CYS A 160 18.59 -3.07 -12.24
C CYS A 160 19.80 -3.53 -13.06
N LEU A 161 20.26 -2.67 -13.98
CA LEU A 161 21.41 -2.97 -14.84
C LEU A 161 22.67 -2.21 -14.41
N SER A 162 22.52 -1.05 -13.77
CA SER A 162 23.60 -0.21 -13.26
C SER A 162 23.05 0.89 -12.35
N LYS A 163 23.92 1.59 -11.61
CA LYS A 163 23.55 2.82 -10.88
C LYS A 163 22.88 3.87 -11.78
N ALA A 164 23.34 4.02 -13.03
CA ALA A 164 22.73 4.95 -14.00
C ALA A 164 21.33 4.51 -14.44
N HIS A 165 21.08 3.20 -14.58
CA HIS A 165 19.73 2.67 -14.82
C HIS A 165 18.81 3.02 -13.64
N LEU A 166 19.25 2.76 -12.40
CA LEU A 166 18.47 3.07 -11.20
C LEU A 166 18.08 4.55 -11.10
N ILE A 167 19.02 5.47 -11.35
CA ILE A 167 18.75 6.92 -11.28
C ILE A 167 17.72 7.31 -12.34
N ARG A 168 17.89 6.85 -13.59
CA ARG A 168 16.94 7.13 -14.68
C ARG A 168 15.52 6.68 -14.33
N GLU A 169 15.36 5.48 -13.79
CA GLU A 169 14.03 4.97 -13.44
C GLU A 169 13.45 5.62 -12.17
N LEU A 170 14.30 6.12 -11.26
CA LEU A 170 13.86 6.92 -10.12
C LEU A 170 13.24 8.25 -10.61
N ASP A 171 13.91 8.94 -11.53
CA ASP A 171 13.41 10.17 -12.16
C ASP A 171 12.16 9.89 -13.01
N HIS A 172 12.12 8.75 -13.71
CA HIS A 172 10.95 8.29 -14.48
C HIS A 172 9.73 8.05 -13.59
N VAL A 173 9.92 7.42 -12.42
CA VAL A 173 8.85 7.23 -11.41
C VAL A 173 8.41 8.57 -10.81
N GLN A 174 9.35 9.45 -10.42
CA GLN A 174 9.04 10.69 -9.72
C GLN A 174 8.51 11.81 -10.65
N SER A 175 8.88 11.82 -11.93
CA SER A 175 8.26 12.67 -12.95
C SER A 175 6.76 12.37 -13.05
N HIS A 176 6.39 11.08 -13.14
CA HIS A 176 5.01 10.58 -13.13
C HIS A 176 4.34 10.47 -11.73
N GLY A 177 4.96 11.02 -10.69
CA GLY A 177 4.37 11.20 -9.35
C GLY A 177 4.43 10.01 -8.39
N GLY A 178 5.25 8.99 -8.66
CA GLY A 178 5.52 7.89 -7.73
C GLY A 178 6.51 8.28 -6.63
N GLU A 179 6.58 7.50 -5.55
CA GLU A 179 7.29 7.90 -4.32
C GLU A 179 8.82 7.65 -4.37
N GLY A 180 9.27 6.78 -5.28
CA GLY A 180 10.65 6.33 -5.40
C GLY A 180 10.73 4.87 -5.87
N ILE A 181 11.84 4.19 -5.58
CA ILE A 181 12.06 2.78 -5.96
C ILE A 181 12.32 1.91 -4.72
N MET A 182 11.89 0.65 -4.77
CA MET A 182 12.32 -0.41 -3.86
C MET A 182 13.32 -1.31 -4.59
N LEU A 183 14.43 -1.65 -3.92
CA LEU A 183 15.43 -2.60 -4.40
C LEU A 183 15.39 -3.88 -3.56
N ARG A 184 15.43 -5.04 -4.21
CA ARG A 184 15.59 -6.35 -3.56
C ARG A 184 16.80 -7.09 -4.12
N ALA A 185 17.74 -7.43 -3.24
CA ALA A 185 18.97 -8.12 -3.62
C ALA A 185 18.65 -9.49 -4.26
N PRO A 186 19.39 -9.89 -5.31
CA PRO A 186 19.18 -11.16 -5.97
C PRO A 186 19.42 -12.32 -5.00
N ARG A 187 18.72 -13.43 -5.20
CA ARG A 187 18.79 -14.66 -4.39
C ARG A 187 18.43 -14.48 -2.91
N SER A 188 17.90 -13.32 -2.48
CA SER A 188 17.67 -13.02 -1.07
C SER A 188 16.47 -13.76 -0.46
N ARG A 189 16.64 -14.23 0.77
CA ARG A 189 15.59 -14.88 1.58
C ARG A 189 14.65 -13.82 2.19
N TYR A 190 13.55 -14.25 2.80
CA TYR A 190 12.75 -13.37 3.66
C TYR A 190 13.38 -13.34 5.07
N GLU A 191 13.28 -12.21 5.76
CA GLU A 191 13.78 -12.00 7.12
C GLU A 191 12.75 -11.15 7.89
N PHE A 192 12.29 -11.63 9.04
CA PHE A 192 11.28 -10.97 9.87
C PHE A 192 11.90 -9.86 10.76
N LYS A 193 12.60 -8.91 10.10
CA LYS A 193 13.30 -7.77 10.72
C LYS A 193 13.62 -6.71 9.66
N ARG A 194 14.38 -5.66 10.03
CA ARG A 194 15.03 -4.82 9.01
C ARG A 194 16.17 -5.58 8.33
N SER A 195 16.14 -5.69 7.01
CA SER A 195 17.13 -6.44 6.21
C SER A 195 17.94 -5.51 5.32
N ARG A 196 19.25 -5.77 5.19
CA ARG A 196 20.11 -5.12 4.20
C ARG A 196 19.85 -5.60 2.77
N THR A 197 19.09 -6.69 2.58
CA THR A 197 18.72 -7.18 1.24
C THR A 197 17.55 -6.42 0.62
N LEU A 198 16.77 -5.68 1.41
CA LEU A 198 15.69 -4.81 0.95
C LEU A 198 16.07 -3.36 1.21
N LEU A 199 16.16 -2.57 0.16
CA LEU A 199 16.49 -1.14 0.23
C LEU A 199 15.36 -0.30 -0.36
N LYS A 200 15.20 0.93 0.12
CA LYS A 200 14.36 1.96 -0.49
C LYS A 200 15.26 3.05 -1.06
N VAL A 201 15.02 3.42 -2.31
CA VAL A 201 15.68 4.50 -3.03
C VAL A 201 14.72 5.67 -3.09
N LYS A 202 15.17 6.81 -2.59
CA LYS A 202 14.41 8.05 -2.50
C LYS A 202 15.34 9.21 -2.75
N THR A 203 14.94 10.13 -3.62
CA THR A 203 15.50 11.48 -3.60
C THR A 203 15.20 12.13 -2.25
N PHE A 204 16.09 13.02 -1.84
CA PHE A 204 15.84 14.01 -0.80
C PHE A 204 16.09 15.37 -1.42
N PHE A 205 15.13 16.26 -1.27
CA PHE A 205 15.30 17.68 -1.58
C PHE A 205 15.78 18.38 -0.32
N ASP A 206 16.71 19.31 -0.44
CA ASP A 206 17.09 20.25 0.60
C ASP A 206 16.61 21.67 0.30
N GLU A 207 16.33 22.42 1.36
CA GLU A 207 15.80 23.78 1.33
C GLU A 207 16.16 24.47 2.65
N GLU A 208 16.23 25.81 2.65
CA GLU A 208 16.56 26.59 3.84
C GLU A 208 15.32 27.25 4.47
N ALA A 209 15.29 27.25 5.80
CA ALA A 209 14.28 27.96 6.57
C ALA A 209 14.90 28.68 7.77
N ILE A 210 14.31 29.83 8.15
CA ILE A 210 14.68 30.54 9.37
C ILE A 210 13.93 29.92 10.57
N VAL A 211 14.64 29.73 11.68
CA VAL A 211 14.07 29.23 12.93
C VAL A 211 13.21 30.33 13.56
N VAL A 212 11.91 30.07 13.72
CA VAL A 212 10.96 31.02 14.33
C VAL A 212 10.61 30.67 15.79
N ALA A 213 10.70 29.41 16.18
CA ALA A 213 10.60 29.00 17.59
C ALA A 213 11.38 27.71 17.90
N GLN A 214 11.78 27.56 19.16
CA GLN A 214 12.28 26.31 19.73
C GLN A 214 11.18 25.72 20.61
N VAL A 215 10.77 24.47 20.37
CA VAL A 215 9.65 23.85 21.09
C VAL A 215 10.15 22.68 21.94
N LYS A 216 9.72 22.66 23.21
CA LYS A 216 10.09 21.60 24.16
C LYS A 216 9.48 20.26 23.75
N GLY A 217 10.26 19.19 23.89
CA GLY A 217 9.82 17.85 23.51
C GLY A 217 8.87 17.20 24.51
N SER A 218 8.42 16.00 24.17
CA SER A 218 7.69 15.08 25.05
C SER A 218 8.48 13.78 25.27
N GLY A 219 8.05 12.94 26.22
CA GLY A 219 8.72 11.68 26.54
C GLY A 219 10.21 11.87 26.85
N LYS A 220 11.09 11.18 26.11
CA LYS A 220 12.56 11.27 26.26
C LYS A 220 13.19 12.64 25.96
N HIS A 221 12.41 13.60 25.44
CA HIS A 221 12.85 14.98 25.20
C HIS A 221 12.06 16.02 26.05
N SER A 222 11.33 15.56 27.08
CA SER A 222 10.52 16.40 27.99
C SER A 222 11.27 17.52 28.74
N HIS A 223 12.59 17.43 28.84
CA HIS A 223 13.46 18.41 29.49
C HIS A 223 14.09 19.42 28.50
N ARG A 224 14.01 19.19 27.19
CA ARG A 224 14.86 19.84 26.16
C ARG A 224 14.15 20.06 24.83
N MET A 225 14.86 20.49 23.78
CA MET A 225 14.24 20.75 22.47
C MET A 225 13.75 19.44 21.80
N GLY A 226 12.46 19.43 21.46
CA GLY A 226 11.78 18.37 20.71
C GLY A 226 11.79 18.63 19.21
N HIS A 227 11.43 19.85 18.82
CA HIS A 227 11.47 20.32 17.44
C HIS A 227 11.70 21.83 17.37
N LEU A 228 12.07 22.30 16.18
CA LEU A 228 12.06 23.72 15.81
C LEU A 228 10.80 23.98 14.98
N GLU A 229 10.12 25.10 15.22
CA GLU A 229 9.22 25.66 14.21
C GLU A 229 10.06 26.55 13.29
N VAL A 230 9.93 26.38 11.98
CA VAL A 230 10.70 27.10 10.98
C VAL A 230 9.80 27.69 9.89
N LYS A 231 10.31 28.70 9.19
CA LYS A 231 9.60 29.41 8.11
C LYS A 231 10.47 29.54 6.86
N THR A 232 9.93 29.19 5.69
CA THR A 232 10.57 29.40 4.38
C THR A 232 10.31 30.82 3.83
N PRO A 233 11.00 31.28 2.77
CA PRO A 233 10.80 32.64 2.24
C PRO A 233 9.40 32.87 1.67
N ASP A 234 8.76 31.84 1.08
CA ASP A 234 7.35 31.88 0.65
C ASP A 234 6.34 31.77 1.81
N GLY A 235 6.82 31.67 3.04
CA GLY A 235 6.02 31.80 4.25
C GLY A 235 5.33 30.52 4.74
N ARG A 236 5.65 29.34 4.18
CA ARG A 236 5.26 28.06 4.78
C ARG A 236 5.90 27.93 6.16
N CYS A 237 5.08 27.59 7.16
CA CYS A 237 5.55 27.29 8.51
C CYS A 237 5.32 25.80 8.82
N PHE A 238 6.31 25.15 9.42
CA PHE A 238 6.24 23.74 9.84
C PHE A 238 7.30 23.37 10.88
N SER A 239 7.06 22.24 11.55
CA SER A 239 7.94 21.67 12.56
C SER A 239 9.05 20.78 11.96
N VAL A 240 10.31 21.02 12.33
CA VAL A 240 11.45 20.13 12.06
C VAL A 240 11.83 19.42 13.37
N GLY A 241 11.55 18.12 13.48
CA GLY A 241 11.73 17.34 14.72
C GLY A 241 12.82 16.25 14.68
N SER A 242 13.30 15.88 13.49
CA SER A 242 14.35 14.87 13.28
C SER A 242 15.64 15.50 12.75
N GLY A 243 16.77 14.79 12.88
CA GLY A 243 18.09 15.21 12.39
C GLY A 243 19.05 15.68 13.49
N PHE A 244 18.53 16.27 14.56
CA PHE A 244 19.34 16.77 15.68
C PHE A 244 19.99 15.65 16.50
N THR A 245 21.29 15.79 16.76
CA THR A 245 22.01 15.10 17.83
C THR A 245 21.48 15.49 19.21
N ASP A 246 21.78 14.71 20.25
CA ASP A 246 21.39 15.06 21.62
C ASP A 246 22.02 16.39 22.09
N ALA A 247 23.27 16.68 21.71
CA ALA A 247 23.92 17.96 22.01
C ALA A 247 23.21 19.18 21.38
N GLN A 248 22.65 19.01 20.17
CA GLN A 248 21.81 20.01 19.50
C GLN A 248 20.38 20.09 20.07
N ARG A 249 20.01 19.24 21.03
CA ARG A 249 18.74 19.35 21.77
C ARG A 249 18.88 20.06 23.10
N GLU A 250 20.05 19.97 23.74
CA GLU A 250 20.41 20.83 24.88
C GLU A 250 20.75 22.25 24.42
N ARG A 251 21.43 22.37 23.27
CA ARG A 251 21.82 23.64 22.65
C ARG A 251 21.25 23.75 21.22
N PRO A 252 19.94 24.02 21.08
CA PRO A 252 19.28 24.12 19.78
C PRO A 252 19.69 25.36 18.96
N PRO A 253 19.63 25.28 17.62
CA PRO A 253 19.75 26.42 16.71
C PRO A 253 18.90 27.60 17.17
N LYS A 254 19.50 28.79 17.25
CA LYS A 254 18.85 29.99 17.82
C LYS A 254 17.65 30.43 16.98
N ILE A 255 16.67 31.07 17.61
CA ILE A 255 15.63 31.79 16.87
C ILE A 255 16.34 32.87 16.02
N GLY A 256 16.05 32.91 14.73
CA GLY A 256 16.77 33.72 13.74
C GLY A 256 17.94 33.03 13.03
N SER A 257 18.43 31.86 13.51
CA SER A 257 19.36 31.03 12.72
C SER A 257 18.67 30.57 11.43
N VAL A 258 19.42 30.51 10.33
CA VAL A 258 19.00 29.79 9.13
C VAL A 258 19.48 28.35 9.24
N ILE A 259 18.60 27.39 8.90
CA ILE A 259 18.95 25.96 8.83
C ILE A 259 18.74 25.45 7.41
N THR A 260 19.56 24.49 6.98
CA THR A 260 19.21 23.60 5.87
C THR A 260 18.48 22.39 6.46
N TYR A 261 17.32 22.05 5.90
CA TYR A 261 16.59 20.82 6.18
C TYR A 261 16.43 20.03 4.89
N LYS A 262 16.30 18.70 5.00
CA LYS A 262 15.96 17.83 3.88
C LYS A 262 14.62 17.13 4.06
N TYR A 263 13.90 16.96 2.97
CA TYR A 263 12.57 16.37 2.88
C TYR A 263 12.47 15.44 1.67
N GLN A 264 11.39 14.66 1.56
CA GLN A 264 11.24 13.66 0.49
C GLN A 264 10.31 14.12 -0.64
N GLU A 265 9.30 14.92 -0.31
CA GLU A 265 8.26 15.41 -1.22
C GLU A 265 7.51 16.57 -0.53
N LEU A 266 6.69 17.30 -1.28
CA LEU A 266 5.78 18.31 -0.71
C LEU A 266 4.36 17.75 -0.60
N SER A 267 3.64 18.15 0.46
CA SER A 267 2.21 17.86 0.59
C SER A 267 1.35 18.73 -0.33
N ASN A 268 0.05 18.42 -0.44
CA ASN A 268 -0.94 19.23 -1.18
C ASN A 268 -1.08 20.68 -0.66
N LYS A 269 -0.46 21.03 0.48
CA LYS A 269 -0.35 22.39 1.02
C LYS A 269 1.05 23.00 0.84
N LEU A 270 1.89 22.40 -0.01
CA LEU A 270 3.30 22.71 -0.25
C LEU A 270 4.24 22.60 0.98
N ASN A 271 3.73 22.30 2.17
CA ASN A 271 4.54 21.96 3.33
C ASN A 271 5.33 20.65 3.10
N PRO A 272 6.63 20.59 3.43
CA PRO A 272 7.45 19.38 3.29
C PRO A 272 6.95 18.15 4.06
N ARG A 273 7.00 16.96 3.45
CA ARG A 273 6.81 15.66 4.16
C ARG A 273 8.15 15.16 4.71
N PHE A 274 8.12 14.81 6.00
CA PHE A 274 9.25 14.27 6.77
C PHE A 274 10.52 15.16 6.84
N PRO A 275 10.40 16.49 7.06
CA PRO A 275 11.55 17.39 7.11
C PRO A 275 12.49 17.01 8.26
N THR A 276 13.78 16.97 7.95
CA THR A 276 14.86 16.53 8.83
C THR A 276 16.00 17.53 8.76
N PHE A 277 16.42 18.05 9.91
CA PHE A 277 17.54 18.98 10.04
C PHE A 277 18.83 18.38 9.48
N VAL A 278 19.60 19.20 8.75
CA VAL A 278 20.93 18.85 8.22
C VAL A 278 22.01 19.65 8.94
N GLY A 279 21.85 20.98 9.03
CA GLY A 279 22.83 21.86 9.70
C GLY A 279 22.32 23.31 9.84
N GLU A 280 23.00 24.09 10.67
CA GLU A 280 22.87 25.56 10.67
C GLU A 280 23.74 26.16 9.56
N ARG A 281 23.20 27.15 8.85
CA ARG A 281 23.88 27.85 7.75
C ARG A 281 24.39 29.20 8.25
N ILE A 282 25.61 29.19 8.78
CA ILE A 282 26.33 30.38 9.25
C ILE A 282 26.93 31.22 8.11
N ASP A 283 26.95 30.66 6.90
CA ASP A 283 27.54 31.18 5.68
C ASP A 283 26.60 32.07 4.85
N ILE A 284 25.29 32.03 5.12
CA ILE A 284 24.27 32.78 4.36
C ILE A 284 23.51 33.79 5.21
N LYS A 285 23.19 34.94 4.62
CA LYS A 285 22.25 35.91 5.19
C LYS A 285 20.84 35.59 4.68
N TRP A 286 19.89 35.44 5.62
CA TRP A 286 18.50 35.14 5.29
C TRP A 286 17.91 36.12 4.25
N ALA A 287 18.16 37.42 4.42
CA ALA A 287 17.66 38.47 3.53
C ALA A 287 18.23 38.44 2.10
N ASP A 288 19.35 37.73 1.86
CA ASP A 288 19.92 37.56 0.53
C ASP A 288 19.41 36.26 -0.11
N TYR A 289 19.29 35.18 0.69
CA TYR A 289 18.61 33.94 0.28
C TYR A 289 17.16 34.21 -0.17
N CYS A 290 16.41 35.03 0.56
CA CYS A 290 15.04 35.40 0.19
C CYS A 290 14.92 36.12 -1.17
N ARG A 291 16.00 36.69 -1.72
CA ARG A 291 15.98 37.37 -3.04
C ARG A 291 16.19 36.41 -4.20
N THR A 292 16.96 35.34 -3.99
CA THR A 292 17.27 34.33 -5.02
C THR A 292 16.31 33.14 -4.97
N TYR A 293 15.57 32.99 -3.87
CA TYR A 293 14.62 31.93 -3.63
C TYR A 293 13.49 31.84 -4.69
N LYS A 294 13.12 30.62 -5.05
CA LYS A 294 11.99 30.31 -5.96
C LYS A 294 11.02 29.36 -5.26
N ALA A 295 9.80 29.82 -5.04
CA ALA A 295 8.77 29.03 -4.37
C ALA A 295 8.39 27.78 -5.19
N PRO A 296 8.24 26.60 -4.57
CA PRO A 296 7.83 25.40 -5.27
C PRO A 296 6.36 25.49 -5.69
N THR A 297 6.09 25.33 -6.98
CA THR A 297 4.73 25.22 -7.50
C THR A 297 4.15 23.82 -7.26
N LEU A 298 2.84 23.71 -7.02
CA LEU A 298 2.15 22.42 -7.15
C LEU A 298 2.34 21.92 -8.59
N LYS A 299 2.89 20.70 -8.78
CA LYS A 299 2.77 19.99 -10.06
C LYS A 299 1.29 19.96 -10.43
N ALA A 300 0.94 20.37 -11.65
CA ALA A 300 -0.45 20.41 -12.08
C ALA A 300 -1.10 19.03 -11.90
N ALA A 301 -2.16 18.97 -11.09
CA ALA A 301 -2.86 17.72 -10.85
C ALA A 301 -3.63 17.32 -12.12
N THR A 302 -3.04 16.44 -12.93
CA THR A 302 -3.69 15.88 -14.13
C THR A 302 -5.07 15.37 -13.73
N PRO A 303 -6.16 15.87 -14.33
CA PRO A 303 -7.52 15.55 -13.88
C PRO A 303 -7.86 14.11 -14.24
N ALA A 304 -7.56 13.20 -13.31
CA ALA A 304 -7.84 11.78 -13.44
C ALA A 304 -9.36 11.56 -13.57
N LYS A 305 -9.80 11.21 -14.78
CA LYS A 305 -11.14 10.66 -14.99
C LYS A 305 -11.28 9.39 -14.15
N LEU A 306 -12.50 9.13 -13.65
CA LEU A 306 -12.86 7.89 -12.98
C LEU A 306 -12.89 6.72 -13.99
N VAL A 307 -11.70 6.22 -14.32
CA VAL A 307 -11.46 4.99 -15.08
C VAL A 307 -11.29 3.83 -14.08
N PRO A 308 -11.71 2.58 -14.37
CA PRO A 308 -11.42 1.44 -13.51
C PRO A 308 -9.91 1.26 -13.23
N LEU A 309 -9.55 0.83 -12.01
CA LEU A 309 -8.17 0.93 -11.49
C LEU A 309 -7.09 0.29 -12.37
N LEU A 310 -7.44 -0.82 -13.03
CA LEU A 310 -6.57 -1.58 -13.94
C LEU A 310 -6.09 -0.77 -15.16
N LYS A 311 -6.66 0.42 -15.38
CA LYS A 311 -6.28 1.38 -16.42
C LYS A 311 -5.96 2.78 -15.86
N GLN A 312 -5.87 2.98 -14.53
CA GLN A 312 -5.67 4.32 -13.94
C GLN A 312 -4.23 4.84 -14.05
N THR A 313 -3.24 3.95 -13.98
CA THR A 313 -1.81 4.26 -14.14
C THR A 313 -1.09 3.02 -14.65
N SER A 314 -0.21 3.16 -15.63
CA SER A 314 0.92 2.24 -15.76
C SER A 314 1.81 2.41 -14.52
N LEU A 315 1.92 1.34 -13.73
CA LEU A 315 3.09 1.18 -12.87
C LEU A 315 4.27 0.98 -13.81
N ILE A 316 5.37 1.67 -13.56
CA ILE A 316 6.58 1.50 -14.36
C ILE A 316 7.14 0.09 -14.06
N PHE A 317 7.92 -0.47 -15.00
CA PHE A 317 8.34 -1.88 -15.02
C PHE A 317 7.25 -2.89 -15.44
N GLN A 318 6.19 -2.46 -16.13
CA GLN A 318 5.32 -3.38 -16.87
C GLN A 318 6.11 -4.03 -18.02
N ASP A 319 5.93 -5.34 -18.20
CA ASP A 319 6.43 -6.07 -19.37
C ASP A 319 5.64 -5.60 -20.61
N ASN A 320 6.24 -4.73 -21.43
CA ASN A 320 5.69 -4.31 -22.72
C ASN A 320 5.64 -5.51 -23.68
N ASP A 321 4.46 -5.79 -24.22
CA ASP A 321 4.21 -6.83 -25.23
C ASP A 321 4.43 -6.24 -26.65
N ASP A 322 5.59 -5.58 -26.85
CA ASP A 322 5.92 -4.84 -28.07
C ASP A 322 6.33 -5.78 -29.22
N GLY A 323 5.34 -6.50 -29.74
CA GLY A 323 5.50 -7.37 -30.90
C GLY A 323 5.65 -6.61 -32.21
N ALA A 324 6.68 -7.00 -32.99
CA ALA A 324 6.83 -6.75 -34.43
C ALA A 324 6.86 -5.28 -34.89
N ASN A 325 8.04 -4.65 -34.80
CA ASN A 325 8.87 -4.36 -35.99
C ASN A 325 10.31 -4.06 -35.55
N GLY A 326 11.30 -4.57 -36.28
CA GLY A 326 12.69 -4.61 -35.82
C GLY A 326 13.65 -3.69 -36.55
N ASP A 327 14.88 -3.63 -36.03
CA ASP A 327 16.09 -3.36 -36.80
C ASP A 327 17.16 -4.40 -36.41
N SER A 328 18.07 -4.72 -37.33
CA SER A 328 18.93 -5.90 -37.27
C SER A 328 20.35 -5.58 -36.83
N SER A 329 20.67 -5.78 -35.55
CA SER A 329 22.05 -6.03 -35.13
C SER A 329 22.15 -6.75 -33.78
N THR A 330 22.50 -8.04 -33.82
CA THR A 330 23.58 -8.72 -33.06
C THR A 330 23.41 -10.24 -33.15
N THR A 331 23.85 -10.85 -34.26
CA THR A 331 24.03 -12.31 -34.38
C THR A 331 25.50 -12.61 -34.68
N ALA A 332 26.32 -12.72 -33.63
CA ALA A 332 27.71 -13.13 -33.70
C ALA A 332 28.14 -13.71 -32.35
N PHE A 333 29.05 -14.71 -32.37
CA PHE A 333 29.54 -15.48 -31.22
C PHE A 333 28.41 -16.29 -30.51
N LEU A 334 28.38 -17.63 -30.55
CA LEU A 334 29.47 -18.60 -30.67
C LEU A 334 29.08 -19.76 -31.61
N ASN A 335 29.97 -20.10 -32.54
CA ASN A 335 30.11 -21.41 -33.18
C ASN A 335 31.45 -21.42 -33.95
N GLY A 336 32.07 -22.59 -34.07
CA GLY A 336 33.51 -22.75 -34.28
C GLY A 336 34.18 -23.16 -32.96
N ASP A 337 34.95 -24.25 -32.88
CA ASP A 337 35.50 -25.08 -33.95
C ASP A 337 35.09 -26.56 -33.85
N ASN A 338 34.98 -27.24 -34.99
CA ASN A 338 34.77 -28.68 -35.11
C ASN A 338 35.39 -29.17 -36.43
N ASP A 339 36.53 -29.85 -36.35
CA ASP A 339 37.17 -30.61 -37.43
C ASP A 339 37.94 -31.79 -36.81
N GLY A 340 37.97 -32.95 -37.48
CA GLY A 340 38.73 -34.13 -37.03
C GLY A 340 38.00 -35.45 -37.17
N ASP A 341 37.79 -35.91 -38.41
CA ASP A 341 37.35 -37.28 -38.71
C ASP A 341 38.36 -38.33 -38.22
N ASN A 342 37.89 -39.53 -37.84
CA ASN A 342 38.09 -40.72 -38.70
C ASN A 342 37.34 -42.00 -38.24
N ASP A 343 36.74 -42.69 -39.22
CA ASP A 343 36.75 -44.15 -39.45
C ASP A 343 36.63 -45.21 -38.31
N ASN A 344 35.51 -45.96 -38.39
CA ASN A 344 35.44 -47.42 -38.68
C ASN A 344 34.82 -48.41 -37.65
N SER A 345 34.01 -49.30 -38.23
CA SER A 345 33.82 -50.74 -37.95
C SER A 345 33.48 -51.31 -36.56
N SER A 346 32.34 -52.04 -36.57
CA SER A 346 32.15 -53.46 -36.13
C SER A 346 32.05 -53.85 -34.65
N ASP A 347 31.03 -54.70 -34.42
CA ASP A 347 30.93 -55.80 -33.44
C ASP A 347 30.83 -55.47 -31.93
N THR A 348 30.08 -56.22 -31.10
CA THR A 348 29.27 -57.44 -31.34
C THR A 348 27.99 -57.47 -30.49
N ASP A 349 27.05 -58.34 -30.86
CA ASP A 349 25.89 -58.78 -30.07
C ASP A 349 26.32 -59.85 -29.04
N GLU A 350 25.76 -59.86 -27.82
CA GLU A 350 25.26 -61.13 -27.23
C GLU A 350 24.35 -60.96 -25.98
N SER A 351 23.37 -61.86 -25.95
CA SER A 351 22.26 -62.11 -25.00
C SER A 351 22.53 -62.29 -23.50
N ALA A 352 21.48 -62.15 -22.68
CA ALA A 352 20.97 -63.18 -21.73
C ALA A 352 19.64 -62.77 -21.03
N LYS A 353 18.91 -63.73 -20.43
CA LYS A 353 17.61 -63.55 -19.72
C LYS A 353 17.59 -64.25 -18.34
N SER A 354 16.79 -63.74 -17.39
CA SER A 354 15.86 -64.49 -16.46
C SER A 354 15.26 -63.51 -15.43
N ASP A 355 13.93 -63.35 -15.34
CA ASP A 355 12.93 -64.07 -14.48
C ASP A 355 13.02 -63.67 -12.97
N ALA A 356 12.05 -62.92 -12.41
CA ALA A 356 10.73 -63.32 -11.86
C ALA A 356 10.78 -63.64 -10.34
N GLY A 357 9.75 -63.44 -9.49
CA GLY A 357 8.38 -62.89 -9.64
C GLY A 357 7.60 -62.98 -8.30
N SER A 358 6.29 -62.65 -8.27
CA SER A 358 5.33 -62.62 -7.13
C SER A 358 5.62 -61.59 -6.01
N ASP A 359 4.67 -60.84 -5.40
CA ASP A 359 3.21 -60.90 -5.11
C ASP A 359 2.84 -61.43 -3.71
N TYR A 360 2.27 -60.56 -2.85
CA TYR A 360 1.08 -60.85 -2.00
C TYR A 360 0.51 -59.60 -1.29
N ASN A 361 -0.80 -59.62 -1.01
CA ASN A 361 -1.56 -58.68 -0.16
C ASN A 361 -2.86 -59.40 0.30
N PRO A 362 -3.38 -59.20 1.53
CA PRO A 362 -4.69 -58.52 1.62
C PRO A 362 -5.00 -57.72 2.93
N GLU A 363 -6.13 -57.02 2.81
CA GLU A 363 -7.13 -56.41 3.73
C GLU A 363 -7.28 -57.03 5.16
N SER A 364 -7.95 -56.45 6.18
CA SER A 364 -9.15 -55.56 6.19
C SER A 364 -9.43 -54.88 7.57
N ASP A 365 -10.43 -53.98 7.59
CA ASP A 365 -11.39 -53.65 8.68
C ASP A 365 -11.09 -52.76 9.91
N THR A 366 -12.19 -52.37 10.58
CA THR A 366 -12.40 -51.22 11.51
C THR A 366 -13.44 -51.61 12.61
N PRO A 367 -14.12 -50.71 13.35
CA PRO A 367 -13.73 -49.56 14.21
C PRO A 367 -14.09 -49.86 15.70
N THR A 368 -14.16 -48.85 16.62
CA THR A 368 -15.13 -48.75 17.78
C THR A 368 -14.89 -47.46 18.64
N THR A 369 -15.74 -47.18 19.63
CA THR A 369 -16.12 -45.88 20.20
C THR A 369 -15.53 -45.45 21.57
N THR A 370 -15.60 -44.12 21.80
CA THR A 370 -15.78 -43.27 23.02
C THR A 370 -16.53 -43.85 24.26
N PRO A 371 -16.76 -43.10 25.39
CA PRO A 371 -15.97 -42.08 26.15
C PRO A 371 -16.09 -42.16 27.72
N ALA A 372 -15.31 -41.34 28.48
CA ALA A 372 -15.56 -40.93 29.91
C ALA A 372 -14.44 -39.95 30.41
N ALA A 373 -14.49 -39.21 31.53
CA ALA A 373 -15.56 -38.51 32.29
C ALA A 373 -14.95 -37.54 33.36
N ASP A 374 -15.75 -36.61 33.88
CA ASP A 374 -15.66 -35.75 35.10
C ASP A 374 -14.35 -35.18 35.74
N SER A 375 -14.33 -33.84 35.89
CA SER A 375 -14.63 -33.05 37.12
C SER A 375 -14.26 -33.56 38.54
N PRO A 376 -14.25 -32.69 39.59
CA PRO A 376 -13.68 -31.33 39.70
C PRO A 376 -13.01 -31.01 41.07
N GLY A 377 -12.26 -29.91 41.17
CA GLY A 377 -11.95 -29.26 42.47
C GLY A 377 -10.68 -28.39 42.48
N LYS A 378 -10.46 -27.43 43.37
CA LYS A 378 -11.30 -26.60 44.27
C LYS A 378 -10.28 -25.74 45.06
N ARG A 379 -10.50 -24.43 45.13
CA ARG A 379 -10.05 -23.52 46.23
C ARG A 379 -8.52 -23.26 46.39
N SER A 380 -8.10 -22.13 46.97
CA SER A 380 -8.76 -20.83 47.22
C SER A 380 -7.74 -19.77 47.66
N SER A 381 -8.16 -18.48 47.67
CA SER A 381 -7.75 -17.42 48.65
C SER A 381 -6.25 -17.02 48.66
N SER A 382 -5.82 -15.79 48.99
CA SER A 382 -6.42 -14.51 49.44
C SER A 382 -5.26 -13.48 49.52
N SER A 383 -5.42 -12.16 49.52
CA SER A 383 -6.53 -11.22 49.30
C SER A 383 -5.98 -9.78 49.35
N THR A 384 -6.83 -8.75 49.11
CA THR A 384 -6.76 -7.38 49.70
C THR A 384 -5.53 -6.49 49.37
N SER A 385 -5.55 -5.16 49.36
CA SER A 385 -6.59 -4.09 49.53
C SER A 385 -5.91 -2.72 49.25
N SER A 386 -6.55 -1.58 48.94
CA SER A 386 -7.93 -1.25 48.50
C SER A 386 -8.10 0.25 48.28
N SER A 387 -9.04 0.66 47.41
CA SER A 387 -9.88 1.90 47.57
C SER A 387 -9.16 3.27 47.40
N SER A 388 -9.81 4.43 47.22
CA SER A 388 -11.21 4.87 46.94
C SER A 388 -11.11 6.29 46.27
N SER A 389 -12.14 7.06 45.85
CA SER A 389 -13.54 7.27 46.30
C SER A 389 -14.41 7.88 45.17
N ALA A 390 -15.73 7.97 45.36
CA ALA A 390 -16.69 8.62 44.45
C ALA A 390 -17.85 9.33 45.20
N ASN A 391 -18.42 10.40 44.62
CA ASN A 391 -19.67 11.12 45.00
C ASN A 391 -19.87 12.33 44.01
N ARG A 392 -21.04 12.97 43.78
CA ARG A 392 -22.44 12.84 44.30
C ARG A 392 -23.50 13.39 43.29
N LYS A 393 -24.80 13.36 43.64
CA LYS A 393 -25.99 13.72 42.80
C LYS A 393 -26.59 15.13 43.05
N ARG A 394 -27.29 15.68 42.03
CA ARG A 394 -28.60 16.41 42.05
C ARG A 394 -29.11 16.57 40.59
N THR A 395 -30.37 16.51 40.12
CA THR A 395 -31.77 16.29 40.63
C THR A 395 -32.64 17.50 41.04
N HIS A 396 -33.44 18.03 40.09
CA HIS A 396 -34.78 18.68 40.22
C HIS A 396 -35.39 18.91 38.79
N ASP A 397 -36.59 19.46 38.62
CA ASP A 397 -37.91 18.78 38.61
C ASP A 397 -38.99 19.66 37.88
N GLN A 398 -40.14 19.08 37.47
CA GLN A 398 -41.39 19.74 36.98
C GLN A 398 -41.30 20.58 35.66
N THR A 399 -42.35 20.86 34.86
CA THR A 399 -43.82 20.58 34.95
C THR A 399 -44.48 20.40 33.54
N LEU A 400 -45.79 20.11 33.52
CA LEU A 400 -46.75 20.06 32.38
C LEU A 400 -46.87 21.43 31.62
N ASN A 401 -47.52 21.61 30.45
CA ASN A 401 -48.88 21.19 30.06
C ASN A 401 -49.22 21.43 28.55
N THR A 402 -50.41 20.98 28.08
CA THR A 402 -51.34 21.44 26.97
C THR A 402 -50.89 22.47 25.89
N SER A 403 -51.42 22.56 24.65
CA SER A 403 -52.57 22.00 23.86
C SER A 403 -52.35 22.41 22.36
N ALA A 404 -52.66 21.64 21.30
CA ALA A 404 -53.93 21.15 20.72
C ALA A 404 -54.76 22.21 19.90
N ALA A 405 -55.00 21.91 18.61
CA ALA A 405 -55.95 22.53 17.65
C ALA A 405 -55.74 24.03 17.26
N ASN A 406 -56.34 24.62 16.20
CA ASN A 406 -56.77 24.17 14.84
C ASN A 406 -57.06 25.44 14.01
N ASP A 407 -56.70 25.47 12.71
CA ASP A 407 -57.44 26.14 11.60
C ASP A 407 -56.61 26.08 10.29
N SER A 408 -57.08 26.39 9.07
CA SER A 408 -58.37 26.27 8.33
C SER A 408 -58.34 27.30 7.17
N GLY A 409 -58.62 26.88 5.93
CA GLY A 409 -58.72 27.78 4.77
C GLY A 409 -57.38 28.35 4.23
N ASP A 410 -57.31 28.87 3.01
CA ASP A 410 -58.30 28.78 1.91
C ASP A 410 -57.62 28.89 0.52
N ASP A 411 -58.40 28.70 -0.54
CA ASP A 411 -57.96 28.50 -1.94
C ASP A 411 -57.19 29.66 -2.62
N SER A 412 -56.36 29.29 -3.60
CA SER A 412 -56.45 29.86 -4.98
C SER A 412 -55.54 29.13 -5.99
N ASP A 413 -56.11 28.79 -7.15
CA ASP A 413 -55.41 28.17 -8.27
C ASP A 413 -54.48 29.14 -9.02
N ASN A 414 -53.45 28.58 -9.69
CA ASN A 414 -53.17 28.99 -11.07
C ASN A 414 -52.54 27.84 -11.87
N ASP A 415 -53.17 27.47 -12.98
CA ASP A 415 -52.80 26.35 -13.83
C ASP A 415 -51.88 26.82 -14.98
N ASN A 416 -50.79 26.12 -15.25
CA ASN A 416 -50.07 26.27 -16.53
C ASN A 416 -49.36 24.96 -16.92
N LYS A 417 -49.46 24.60 -18.21
CA LYS A 417 -49.46 23.20 -18.65
C LYS A 417 -48.42 22.97 -19.75
N GLY A 418 -47.34 22.27 -19.39
CA GLY A 418 -46.19 22.00 -20.27
C GLY A 418 -45.76 20.53 -20.30
N THR A 419 -46.34 19.76 -21.22
CA THR A 419 -45.89 18.41 -21.66
C THR A 419 -44.50 18.47 -22.32
N SER A 420 -43.63 17.45 -22.32
CA SER A 420 -43.62 16.08 -21.77
C SER A 420 -42.15 15.65 -21.59
N SER A 421 -41.76 14.74 -20.69
CA SER A 421 -42.02 13.29 -20.79
C SER A 421 -41.59 12.59 -19.50
N ASN A 422 -42.23 11.47 -19.17
CA ASN A 422 -42.33 11.02 -17.77
C ASN A 422 -41.61 9.69 -17.49
N SER A 423 -40.38 9.76 -16.97
CA SER A 423 -39.76 8.67 -16.21
C SER A 423 -39.57 9.14 -14.75
N LYS A 424 -40.42 8.65 -13.85
CA LYS A 424 -40.38 9.03 -12.43
C LYS A 424 -39.13 8.45 -11.75
N GLN A 425 -38.05 9.22 -11.74
CA GLN A 425 -36.88 8.95 -10.90
C GLN A 425 -37.30 8.87 -9.42
N GLU A 426 -37.03 7.75 -8.76
CA GLU A 426 -37.37 7.55 -7.35
C GLU A 426 -36.71 8.64 -6.47
N PRO A 427 -37.38 9.16 -5.43
CA PRO A 427 -36.79 10.17 -4.56
C PRO A 427 -35.56 9.62 -3.84
N CYS A 428 -34.43 10.32 -3.93
CA CYS A 428 -33.22 9.88 -3.26
C CYS A 428 -33.43 9.82 -1.73
N ARG A 429 -33.05 8.72 -1.09
CA ARG A 429 -33.08 8.53 0.38
C ARG A 429 -32.36 9.64 1.17
N TYR A 430 -31.45 10.38 0.55
CA TYR A 430 -30.71 11.50 1.16
C TYR A 430 -31.22 12.89 0.73
N GLY A 431 -32.19 12.95 -0.20
CA GLY A 431 -32.79 14.18 -0.73
C GLY A 431 -31.76 15.22 -1.17
N ALA A 432 -32.03 16.49 -0.83
CA ALA A 432 -31.15 17.63 -1.07
C ALA A 432 -29.75 17.53 -0.43
N ASN A 433 -29.52 16.60 0.51
CA ASN A 433 -28.23 16.39 1.18
C ASN A 433 -27.44 15.21 0.59
N CYS A 434 -27.80 14.72 -0.60
CA CYS A 434 -27.14 13.55 -1.18
C CYS A 434 -25.65 13.82 -1.50
N TYR A 435 -24.78 12.98 -0.91
CA TYR A 435 -23.33 13.03 -1.11
C TYR A 435 -22.87 12.27 -2.37
N ARG A 436 -23.76 11.51 -3.03
CA ARG A 436 -23.43 10.66 -4.19
C ARG A 436 -23.50 11.47 -5.49
N LYS A 437 -22.35 11.79 -6.07
CA LYS A 437 -22.22 12.58 -7.32
C LYS A 437 -21.96 11.74 -8.59
N ASN A 438 -22.14 10.42 -8.53
CA ASN A 438 -22.01 9.56 -9.71
C ASN A 438 -23.13 9.89 -10.73
N PRO A 439 -22.82 10.13 -12.03
CA PRO A 439 -23.81 10.30 -13.09
C PRO A 439 -24.95 9.26 -13.09
N ASP A 440 -24.68 7.99 -12.80
CA ASP A 440 -25.71 6.94 -12.81
C ASP A 440 -26.68 7.04 -11.63
N HIS A 441 -26.21 7.58 -10.49
CA HIS A 441 -27.07 7.90 -9.35
C HIS A 441 -27.99 9.08 -9.66
N LEU A 442 -27.47 10.10 -10.35
CA LEU A 442 -28.22 11.29 -10.78
C LEU A 442 -29.20 10.99 -11.94
N LYS A 443 -28.92 9.98 -12.77
CA LYS A 443 -29.86 9.46 -13.77
C LYS A 443 -31.01 8.64 -13.18
N ARG A 444 -30.81 8.04 -11.99
CA ARG A 444 -31.77 7.09 -11.40
C ARG A 444 -32.63 7.66 -10.28
N PHE A 445 -32.12 8.63 -9.52
CA PHE A 445 -32.81 9.19 -8.35
C PHE A 445 -33.00 10.70 -8.44
N SER A 446 -34.18 11.18 -8.03
CA SER A 446 -34.50 12.61 -7.99
C SER A 446 -34.01 13.27 -6.71
N HIS A 447 -33.58 14.54 -6.83
CA HIS A 447 -32.92 15.30 -5.77
C HIS A 447 -33.54 16.71 -5.64
N PRO A 448 -34.79 16.83 -5.15
CA PRO A 448 -35.42 18.14 -4.98
C PRO A 448 -34.62 19.01 -4.00
N PRO A 449 -34.47 20.33 -4.25
CA PRO A 449 -33.73 21.24 -3.37
C PRO A 449 -34.41 21.41 -2.02
N LYS A 450 -33.66 21.88 -1.01
CA LYS A 450 -34.27 22.28 0.27
C LYS A 450 -35.25 23.43 0.01
N ARG A 451 -36.53 23.22 0.30
CA ARG A 451 -37.45 24.33 0.58
C ARG A 451 -36.93 25.01 1.85
N PHE A 452 -36.37 26.21 1.70
CA PHE A 452 -36.32 27.16 2.79
C PHE A 452 -37.77 27.50 3.15
N LYS A 453 -38.13 27.45 4.44
CA LYS A 453 -39.35 28.11 4.89
C LYS A 453 -39.07 29.62 4.91
N ALA A 454 -40.04 30.39 4.42
CA ALA A 454 -40.13 31.82 4.73
C ALA A 454 -40.52 31.99 6.21
#